data_AF-A0A2V6P9T7-F1
#
_entry.id   AF-A0A2V6P9T7-F1
#
_cell.length_a   1.000
_cell.length_b   1.000
_cell.length_c   1.000
_cell.angle_alpha   90.00
_cell.angle_beta   90.00
_cell.angle_gamma   90.00
#
_symmetry.space_group_name_H-M   'P 1'
#
loop_
_entity.id
_entity.type
_entity.pdbx_description
1 polymer ?
#
loop_
_entity_poly.entity_id
_entity_poly.type
_entity_poly.pdbx_seq_one_letter_code
_entity_poly.pdbx_strand_id
1 'polypeptide(L)'
;MRNSAAGGDLVNARPHPGPLPQERVNRSPFSGDKNASGVPSRFGASLSEAAVATVLENFSNAAPALPLSPGERAGVRASVSSDSIPPTPLCARRYSPTTMRNGQFHTSCFFLAVFAIFMLLSLVNLAADDEPPKKTLLPPKSPRAAAYVLGRLSNQELIEAPRGEFVYVALLERKGLEKRYRVEALDGLAKARNTDTLTELVKGIQELDLKGEESESVLRDLASLLLQNKTADLAAKRADLEKLAGESQLPLTRQLGYAALITADASADKIWQRAGADPTRLADLVFSVPLIRDAGLRSSFYPKIEPLLHKADPAVVRRAAIAAIAAVPGHDAETFSTLAALVKSGTERAAAVASLQQIPRTSWPRDKAEPLIESVVAYLQPVPVDKRIEPDAVNALQFATDLASLLPQEKARAISKALRSLGASVFVIHTIPEQMLYDKTLVVVEPGKPVEILLKNDDAMQHNLVVVAPGALEEIGQTAEKMAPQPDAFLRLYVPDSPKVLFATKLLDPSQQTKLAFTAPAQPGEYPYLCTYPGHWRRMVGTLAVVEDVDAYLASHAERKMTEWKLEDLAPELAKAAGNPAAGKDLFIKLACAQCHKLGSEGYGYGPDLTEVFKRYNNN
;
A
#
# COMPACT_ATOMS: atom_id res chain seq x y z
N MET A 1 -18.83 -73.80 13.48
CA MET A 1 -19.96 -73.84 12.52
C MET A 1 -19.64 -72.93 11.34
N ARG A 2 -20.21 -73.21 10.15
CA ARG A 2 -20.05 -72.35 8.95
C ARG A 2 -20.94 -71.10 9.08
N ASN A 3 -20.50 -69.96 8.53
CA ASN A 3 -21.17 -69.38 7.36
C ASN A 3 -20.36 -68.24 6.71
N SER A 4 -20.59 -68.07 5.42
CA SER A 4 -19.91 -67.14 4.51
C SER A 4 -20.76 -65.87 4.28
N ALA A 5 -20.14 -64.76 3.85
CA ALA A 5 -20.27 -64.25 2.47
C ALA A 5 -19.86 -62.77 2.28
N ALA A 6 -19.04 -62.55 1.23
CA ALA A 6 -19.06 -61.48 0.23
C ALA A 6 -18.98 -59.97 0.60
N GLY A 7 -17.97 -59.31 -0.01
CA GLY A 7 -18.21 -58.18 -0.91
C GLY A 7 -17.79 -56.77 -0.44
N GLY A 8 -16.80 -56.17 -1.11
CA GLY A 8 -16.45 -54.75 -0.97
C GLY A 8 -15.08 -54.41 -1.56
N ASP A 9 -15.05 -53.61 -2.63
CA ASP A 9 -13.86 -53.34 -3.44
C ASP A 9 -12.79 -52.48 -2.74
N LEU A 10 -11.53 -52.90 -2.86
CA LEU A 10 -10.38 -52.06 -2.52
C LEU A 10 -10.06 -51.11 -3.67
N VAL A 11 -10.63 -49.91 -3.64
CA VAL A 11 -10.23 -48.81 -4.52
C VAL A 11 -8.82 -48.36 -4.15
N ASN A 12 -7.89 -48.45 -5.11
CA ASN A 12 -6.53 -47.93 -4.96
C ASN A 12 -6.54 -46.42 -4.69
N ALA A 13 -6.24 -46.02 -3.45
CA ALA A 13 -6.00 -44.64 -3.09
C ALA A 13 -4.74 -44.13 -3.83
N ARG A 14 -4.90 -43.14 -4.71
CA ARG A 14 -3.77 -42.42 -5.30
C ARG A 14 -3.06 -41.66 -4.18
N PRO A 15 -1.71 -41.58 -4.17
CA PRO A 15 -0.99 -40.74 -3.22
C PRO A 15 -1.43 -39.27 -3.38
N HIS A 16 -1.64 -38.58 -2.26
CA HIS A 16 -2.02 -37.17 -2.25
C HIS A 16 -0.96 -36.31 -2.96
N PRO A 17 -1.36 -35.29 -3.74
CA PRO A 17 -0.42 -34.29 -4.21
C PRO A 17 0.15 -33.53 -3.00
N GLY A 18 1.44 -33.19 -3.08
CA GLY A 18 2.10 -32.36 -2.06
C GLY A 18 1.51 -30.95 -1.97
N PRO A 19 1.85 -30.19 -0.91
CA PRO A 19 1.28 -28.87 -0.67
C PRO A 19 1.52 -27.88 -1.83
N LEU A 20 0.55 -26.99 -2.02
CA LEU A 20 0.55 -26.01 -3.11
C LEU A 20 1.66 -24.95 -2.96
N PRO A 21 2.09 -24.29 -4.04
CA PRO A 21 3.24 -23.36 -4.02
C PRO A 21 3.14 -22.18 -3.04
N GLN A 22 1.95 -21.86 -2.53
CA GLN A 22 1.73 -20.79 -1.55
C GLN A 22 2.46 -21.03 -0.21
N GLU A 23 2.87 -22.26 0.11
CA GLU A 23 3.62 -22.58 1.33
C GLU A 23 5.16 -22.56 1.16
N ARG A 24 5.69 -22.29 -0.04
CA ARG A 24 7.16 -22.14 -0.24
C ARG A 24 7.65 -20.73 0.07
N VAL A 25 7.49 -20.30 1.32
CA VAL A 25 8.12 -19.06 1.82
C VAL A 25 9.63 -19.27 2.04
N ASN A 26 10.43 -18.43 1.39
CA ASN A 26 11.84 -18.10 1.66
C ASN A 26 12.75 -19.24 2.20
N ARG A 27 13.34 -20.03 1.30
CA ARG A 27 14.50 -20.87 1.66
C ARG A 27 15.76 -20.01 1.77
N SER A 28 16.35 -19.95 2.96
CA SER A 28 17.72 -19.47 3.14
C SER A 28 18.73 -20.47 2.59
N PRO A 29 19.90 -20.03 2.06
CA PRO A 29 20.94 -20.94 1.60
C PRO A 29 21.58 -21.65 2.80
N PHE A 30 21.39 -22.96 2.90
CA PHE A 30 22.02 -23.79 3.93
C PHE A 30 23.52 -23.95 3.65
N SER A 31 24.37 -23.55 4.59
CA SER A 31 25.72 -24.12 4.71
C SER A 31 25.58 -25.56 5.23
N GLY A 32 26.14 -26.53 4.52
CA GLY A 32 26.11 -27.91 4.95
C GLY A 32 27.11 -28.18 6.08
N ASP A 33 26.69 -28.91 7.10
CA ASP A 33 27.62 -29.49 8.08
C ASP A 33 27.22 -30.93 8.45
N LYS A 34 28.21 -31.76 8.75
CA LYS A 34 28.06 -33.22 8.85
C LYS A 34 27.89 -33.70 10.30
N ASN A 35 26.81 -34.45 10.53
CA ASN A 35 26.63 -35.52 11.52
C ASN A 35 27.29 -35.45 12.91
N ALA A 36 26.41 -35.32 13.90
CA ALA A 36 26.20 -36.28 15.00
C ALA A 36 27.27 -36.45 16.10
N SER A 37 26.91 -36.06 17.32
CA SER A 37 26.46 -37.00 18.37
C SER A 37 26.01 -36.21 19.61
N GLY A 38 25.16 -36.79 20.46
CA GLY A 38 24.59 -36.10 21.63
C GLY A 38 24.82 -36.85 22.94
N VAL A 39 24.69 -36.13 24.06
CA VAL A 39 24.29 -36.60 25.40
C VAL A 39 24.02 -35.34 26.27
N PRO A 40 23.02 -35.33 27.17
CA PRO A 40 22.61 -34.12 27.89
C PRO A 40 23.29 -33.97 29.27
N SER A 41 23.39 -32.74 29.77
CA SER A 41 23.62 -32.49 31.20
C SER A 41 22.88 -31.24 31.70
N ARG A 42 22.33 -31.32 32.92
CA ARG A 42 21.75 -30.21 33.71
C ARG A 42 22.80 -29.72 34.69
N PHE A 43 22.87 -28.39 34.90
CA PHE A 43 23.30 -27.60 36.08
C PHE A 43 23.55 -26.17 35.52
N GLY A 44 23.39 -25.04 36.20
CA GLY A 44 22.93 -24.76 37.56
C GLY A 44 23.39 -23.36 37.99
N ALA A 45 22.48 -22.37 37.99
CA ALA A 45 22.52 -21.05 38.65
C ALA A 45 23.73 -20.08 38.54
N SER A 46 23.37 -18.77 38.49
CA SER A 46 24.02 -17.64 39.21
C SER A 46 25.18 -16.83 38.59
N LEU A 47 24.82 -15.60 38.19
CA LEU A 47 25.51 -14.30 38.42
C LEU A 47 26.94 -14.03 37.90
N SER A 48 27.09 -12.99 37.07
CA SER A 48 27.72 -11.71 37.47
C SER A 48 27.60 -10.63 36.38
N GLU A 49 27.56 -9.36 36.80
CA GLU A 49 27.67 -8.19 35.93
C GLU A 49 29.15 -7.89 35.61
N ALA A 50 29.46 -7.52 34.36
CA ALA A 50 30.45 -6.47 34.03
C ALA A 50 30.58 -6.24 32.50
N ALA A 51 31.01 -5.03 32.15
CA ALA A 51 31.70 -4.65 30.90
C ALA A 51 30.92 -4.70 29.56
N VAL A 52 30.11 -3.66 29.30
CA VAL A 52 30.17 -2.96 28.00
C VAL A 52 30.18 -1.45 28.22
N ALA A 53 31.39 -0.89 28.25
CA ALA A 53 31.64 0.53 28.00
C ALA A 53 32.87 0.61 27.08
N THR A 54 32.98 1.68 26.29
CA THR A 54 34.07 1.96 25.32
C THR A 54 33.97 1.26 23.96
N VAL A 55 33.28 1.88 22.99
CA VAL A 55 33.79 2.10 21.63
C VAL A 55 33.16 3.41 21.08
N LEU A 56 33.76 4.56 21.38
CA LEU A 56 33.43 5.82 20.69
C LEU A 56 34.55 6.88 20.73
N GLU A 57 35.81 6.43 20.70
CA GLU A 57 36.95 7.30 20.43
C GLU A 57 37.87 6.64 19.38
N ASN A 58 37.87 7.22 18.18
CA ASN A 58 39.03 7.41 17.30
C ASN A 58 38.54 7.82 15.91
N PHE A 59 38.78 9.07 15.54
CA PHE A 59 39.55 9.45 14.33
C PHE A 59 39.52 10.97 14.17
N SER A 60 40.64 11.60 14.50
CA SER A 60 40.94 12.98 14.11
C SER A 60 42.43 13.09 13.88
N ASN A 61 42.81 13.31 12.61
CA ASN A 61 44.07 13.96 12.23
C ASN A 61 43.94 14.47 10.79
N ALA A 62 44.24 15.76 10.58
CA ALA A 62 44.47 16.36 9.27
C ALA A 62 45.89 15.99 8.77
N ALA A 63 46.37 16.27 7.55
CA ALA A 63 46.16 17.40 6.63
C ALA A 63 46.77 17.03 5.24
N PRO A 64 47.00 17.94 4.26
CA PRO A 64 46.50 19.31 4.05
C PRO A 64 45.79 19.51 2.68
N ALA A 65 45.34 20.73 2.40
CA ALA A 65 44.62 21.11 1.18
C ALA A 65 45.51 21.75 0.08
N LEU A 66 45.09 21.67 -1.19
CA LEU A 66 45.35 22.65 -2.27
C LEU A 66 44.17 22.64 -3.29
N PRO A 67 44.01 23.67 -4.15
CA PRO A 67 42.68 24.19 -4.52
C PRO A 67 42.27 24.02 -6.00
N LEU A 68 41.03 24.43 -6.31
CA LEU A 68 40.42 24.97 -7.57
C LEU A 68 38.89 24.80 -7.42
N SER A 69 37.93 25.62 -7.83
CA SER A 69 37.73 27.03 -8.24
C SER A 69 36.20 27.15 -8.50
N PRO A 70 35.53 28.31 -8.38
CA PRO A 70 34.06 28.35 -8.22
C PRO A 70 33.28 28.38 -9.54
N GLY A 71 32.16 27.65 -9.60
CA GLY A 71 31.20 27.67 -10.70
C GLY A 71 29.75 27.44 -10.23
N GLU A 72 28.93 28.47 -10.41
CA GLU A 72 27.47 28.43 -10.61
C GLU A 72 26.56 27.78 -9.53
N ARG A 73 26.06 28.65 -8.62
CA ARG A 73 24.72 28.51 -8.02
C ARG A 73 23.93 29.82 -8.17
N ALA A 74 22.82 29.77 -8.89
CA ALA A 74 21.76 30.77 -8.92
C ALA A 74 20.46 30.05 -9.36
N GLY A 75 19.24 30.37 -8.90
CA GLY A 75 18.77 31.03 -7.68
C GLY A 75 17.55 30.22 -7.17
N VAL A 76 16.62 30.67 -6.33
CA VAL A 76 16.28 32.00 -5.80
C VAL A 76 15.62 31.80 -4.43
N ARG A 77 15.85 32.70 -3.47
CA ARG A 77 15.01 32.84 -2.27
C ARG A 77 14.97 34.31 -1.84
N ALA A 78 13.80 34.94 -1.84
CA ALA A 78 13.59 36.26 -1.23
C ALA A 78 12.11 36.47 -0.88
N SER A 79 11.81 36.47 0.43
CA SER A 79 10.79 37.34 1.04
C SER A 79 11.43 38.74 1.25
N VAL A 80 10.71 39.86 1.43
CA VAL A 80 9.86 40.23 2.59
C VAL A 80 9.03 41.51 2.25
N SER A 81 7.82 41.60 2.84
CA SER A 81 6.98 42.74 3.34
C SER A 81 7.36 44.23 3.10
N SER A 82 6.46 45.25 3.15
CA SER A 82 4.99 45.33 3.33
C SER A 82 4.42 46.73 2.95
N ASP A 83 3.07 46.82 2.94
CA ASP A 83 2.20 48.03 3.08
C ASP A 83 1.76 48.80 1.80
N SER A 84 0.54 49.37 1.67
CA SER A 84 -0.69 49.33 2.52
C SER A 84 -1.98 49.84 1.83
N ILE A 85 -3.16 49.26 2.17
CA ILE A 85 -4.50 49.91 2.43
C ILE A 85 -5.23 50.71 1.28
N PRO A 86 -6.58 50.56 1.02
CA PRO A 86 -7.53 49.43 1.14
C PRO A 86 -8.56 49.42 -0.08
N PRO A 87 -9.88 49.03 -0.07
CA PRO A 87 -10.48 48.32 -1.24
C PRO A 87 -11.84 48.84 -1.80
N THR A 88 -12.48 48.01 -2.68
CA THR A 88 -13.88 48.00 -3.21
C THR A 88 -14.15 48.70 -4.57
N PRO A 89 -15.22 48.32 -5.32
CA PRO A 89 -15.73 46.96 -5.58
C PRO A 89 -15.92 46.66 -7.09
N LEU A 90 -16.14 45.38 -7.43
CA LEU A 90 -16.42 44.90 -8.80
C LEU A 90 -17.87 45.20 -9.24
N CYS A 91 -18.06 45.65 -10.48
CA CYS A 91 -19.34 45.60 -11.18
C CYS A 91 -19.12 45.30 -12.68
N ALA A 92 -20.00 44.48 -13.27
CA ALA A 92 -19.79 43.86 -14.58
C ALA A 92 -20.12 44.76 -15.78
N ARG A 93 -19.52 44.50 -16.94
CA ARG A 93 -20.16 44.79 -18.23
C ARG A 93 -19.78 43.85 -19.37
N ARG A 94 -20.74 43.73 -20.30
CA ARG A 94 -20.78 42.84 -21.47
C ARG A 94 -19.83 43.29 -22.57
N TYR A 95 -19.42 42.36 -23.43
CA TYR A 95 -18.84 42.68 -24.74
C TYR A 95 -19.80 42.32 -25.87
N SER A 96 -19.88 43.16 -26.90
CA SER A 96 -20.59 42.89 -28.16
C SER A 96 -19.57 42.87 -29.31
N PRO A 97 -19.80 42.10 -30.39
CA PRO A 97 -18.78 41.83 -31.40
C PRO A 97 -18.79 42.84 -32.56
N THR A 98 -17.62 43.10 -33.13
CA THR A 98 -17.45 43.82 -34.40
C THR A 98 -17.00 42.90 -35.53
N THR A 99 -17.91 42.70 -36.48
CA THR A 99 -17.70 42.64 -37.94
C THR A 99 -16.38 42.09 -38.52
N MET A 100 -16.52 41.07 -39.38
CA MET A 100 -15.73 40.90 -40.61
C MET A 100 -16.64 40.36 -41.74
N ARG A 101 -16.20 40.47 -43.00
CA ARG A 101 -17.05 40.62 -44.19
C ARG A 101 -16.83 39.50 -45.22
N ASN A 102 -17.89 39.23 -46.00
CA ASN A 102 -18.05 38.16 -47.01
C ASN A 102 -16.83 37.74 -47.84
N GLY A 103 -16.76 36.42 -48.11
CA GLY A 103 -16.15 35.80 -49.29
C GLY A 103 -16.95 34.57 -49.71
N GLN A 104 -17.35 34.46 -50.98
CA GLN A 104 -18.23 33.39 -51.48
C GLN A 104 -17.43 32.12 -51.83
N PHE A 105 -17.87 30.94 -51.38
CA PHE A 105 -17.44 29.65 -51.95
C PHE A 105 -18.57 28.60 -52.02
N HIS A 106 -18.54 27.83 -53.10
CA HIS A 106 -19.47 26.81 -53.61
C HIS A 106 -20.61 26.24 -52.74
N THR A 107 -21.83 26.39 -53.27
CA THR A 107 -23.09 25.77 -52.79
C THR A 107 -23.14 24.24 -52.87
N SER A 108 -22.25 23.59 -53.63
CA SER A 108 -22.24 22.12 -53.76
C SER A 108 -21.71 21.37 -52.54
N CYS A 109 -20.85 21.99 -51.71
CA CYS A 109 -20.39 21.37 -50.47
C CYS A 109 -21.45 21.39 -49.35
N PHE A 110 -22.40 22.34 -49.41
CA PHE A 110 -23.41 22.50 -48.35
C PHE A 110 -24.41 21.34 -48.31
N PHE A 111 -24.84 20.83 -49.48
CA PHE A 111 -25.75 19.68 -49.54
C PHE A 111 -25.10 18.39 -49.05
N LEU A 112 -23.82 18.13 -49.39
CA LEU A 112 -23.08 16.98 -48.88
C LEU A 112 -22.82 17.09 -47.37
N ALA A 113 -22.49 18.28 -46.87
CA ALA A 113 -22.31 18.51 -45.43
C ALA A 113 -23.62 18.33 -44.65
N VAL A 114 -24.74 18.86 -45.15
CA VAL A 114 -26.06 18.70 -44.50
C VAL A 114 -26.51 17.22 -44.54
N PHE A 115 -26.29 16.50 -45.64
CA PHE A 115 -26.64 15.07 -45.71
C PHE A 115 -25.76 14.21 -44.79
N ALA A 116 -24.47 14.53 -44.67
CA ALA A 116 -23.56 13.87 -43.73
C ALA A 116 -23.92 14.18 -42.26
N ILE A 117 -24.30 15.42 -41.95
CA ILE A 117 -24.78 15.81 -40.61
C ILE A 117 -26.11 15.12 -40.29
N PHE A 118 -27.02 14.99 -41.25
CA PHE A 118 -28.28 14.27 -41.06
C PHE A 118 -28.05 12.76 -40.86
N MET A 119 -27.13 12.15 -41.62
CA MET A 119 -26.67 10.77 -41.41
C MET A 119 -26.04 10.58 -40.02
N LEU A 120 -25.16 11.49 -39.57
CA LEU A 120 -24.59 11.42 -38.22
C LEU A 120 -25.66 11.60 -37.14
N LEU A 121 -26.62 12.51 -37.30
CA LEU A 121 -27.74 12.67 -36.35
C LEU A 121 -28.67 11.46 -36.33
N SER A 122 -28.91 10.82 -37.48
CA SER A 122 -29.65 9.55 -37.56
C SER A 122 -28.89 8.38 -36.94
N LEU A 123 -27.56 8.32 -37.06
CA LEU A 123 -26.72 7.32 -36.40
C LEU A 123 -26.60 7.54 -34.90
N VAL A 124 -26.54 8.79 -34.42
CA VAL A 124 -26.56 9.12 -32.99
C VAL A 124 -27.92 8.77 -32.37
N ASN A 125 -29.04 8.99 -33.07
CA ASN A 125 -30.35 8.53 -32.60
C ASN A 125 -30.53 7.01 -32.67
N LEU A 126 -29.80 6.28 -33.51
CA LEU A 126 -29.82 4.81 -33.52
C LEU A 126 -28.94 4.18 -32.42
N ALA A 127 -28.05 4.95 -31.82
CA ALA A 127 -27.20 4.52 -30.69
C ALA A 127 -27.72 5.03 -29.32
N ALA A 128 -28.93 5.61 -29.28
CA ALA A 128 -29.50 6.25 -28.09
C ALA A 128 -30.61 5.43 -27.37
N ASP A 129 -31.02 4.28 -27.92
CA ASP A 129 -32.11 3.44 -27.36
C ASP A 129 -31.64 2.13 -26.71
N ASP A 130 -30.34 1.81 -26.74
CA ASP A 130 -29.74 0.72 -25.95
C ASP A 130 -29.20 1.26 -24.60
N GLU A 131 -30.04 1.96 -23.82
CA GLU A 131 -29.90 1.85 -22.35
C GLU A 131 -30.13 0.36 -22.03
N PRO A 132 -29.17 -0.37 -21.42
CA PRO A 132 -29.43 -1.75 -21.04
C PRO A 132 -30.66 -1.75 -20.13
N PRO A 133 -31.70 -2.56 -20.41
CA PRO A 133 -33.01 -2.38 -19.81
C PRO A 133 -32.86 -2.39 -18.29
N LYS A 134 -33.15 -1.24 -17.65
CA LYS A 134 -33.05 -1.07 -16.19
C LYS A 134 -33.75 -2.26 -15.54
N LYS A 135 -32.96 -3.19 -14.98
CA LYS A 135 -33.47 -4.45 -14.44
C LYS A 135 -34.52 -4.10 -13.40
N THR A 136 -35.79 -4.32 -13.73
CA THR A 136 -36.90 -4.04 -12.83
C THR A 136 -36.83 -5.02 -11.67
N LEU A 137 -36.04 -4.67 -10.65
CA LEU A 137 -35.98 -5.39 -9.38
C LEU A 137 -37.34 -5.24 -8.72
N LEU A 138 -38.23 -6.19 -9.00
CA LEU A 138 -39.46 -6.38 -8.27
C LEU A 138 -39.07 -6.66 -6.80
N PRO A 139 -39.40 -5.78 -5.85
CA PRO A 139 -38.98 -5.95 -4.47
C PRO A 139 -39.61 -7.24 -3.92
N PRO A 140 -38.81 -8.24 -3.53
CA PRO A 140 -39.35 -9.52 -3.10
C PRO A 140 -40.06 -9.34 -1.75
N LYS A 141 -41.26 -9.94 -1.61
CA LYS A 141 -42.14 -9.76 -0.44
C LYS A 141 -41.62 -10.37 0.87
N SER A 142 -40.49 -11.07 0.85
CA SER A 142 -39.87 -11.71 2.01
C SER A 142 -38.57 -10.98 2.38
N PRO A 143 -38.37 -10.54 3.64
CA PRO A 143 -37.14 -9.87 4.07
C PRO A 143 -35.86 -10.66 3.78
N ARG A 144 -35.91 -11.99 3.93
CA ARG A 144 -34.78 -12.89 3.61
C ARG A 144 -34.47 -12.92 2.11
N ALA A 145 -35.51 -12.95 1.27
CA ALA A 145 -35.31 -12.90 -0.18
C ALA A 145 -34.81 -11.52 -0.62
N ALA A 146 -35.26 -10.44 0.03
CA ALA A 146 -34.78 -9.09 -0.24
C ALA A 146 -33.29 -8.95 0.10
N ALA A 147 -32.87 -9.33 1.30
CA ALA A 147 -31.46 -9.35 1.69
C ALA A 147 -30.59 -10.21 0.74
N TYR A 148 -31.09 -11.38 0.33
CA TYR A 148 -30.38 -12.28 -0.58
C TYR A 148 -30.19 -11.71 -2.00
N VAL A 149 -31.19 -11.01 -2.54
CA VAL A 149 -31.11 -10.37 -3.87
C VAL A 149 -30.28 -9.09 -3.79
N LEU A 150 -30.62 -8.18 -2.87
CA LEU A 150 -29.94 -6.89 -2.71
C LEU A 150 -28.47 -7.07 -2.32
N GLY A 151 -28.13 -8.10 -1.54
CA GLY A 151 -26.76 -8.44 -1.17
C GLY A 151 -25.83 -8.66 -2.37
N ARG A 152 -26.36 -9.15 -3.51
CA ARG A 152 -25.59 -9.43 -4.74
C ARG A 152 -25.43 -8.24 -5.68
N LEU A 153 -26.18 -7.16 -5.47
CA LEU A 153 -26.01 -5.96 -6.27
C LEU A 153 -24.66 -5.32 -5.97
N SER A 154 -24.02 -4.79 -7.01
CA SER A 154 -22.94 -3.82 -6.85
C SER A 154 -23.44 -2.57 -6.12
N ASN A 155 -22.51 -1.76 -5.60
CA ASN A 155 -22.87 -0.51 -4.92
C ASN A 155 -23.64 0.44 -5.86
N GLN A 156 -23.30 0.48 -7.16
CA GLN A 156 -24.00 1.31 -8.14
C GLN A 156 -25.43 0.79 -8.41
N GLU A 157 -25.62 -0.51 -8.69
CA GLU A 157 -26.95 -1.10 -8.89
C GLU A 157 -27.85 -0.92 -7.66
N LEU A 158 -27.28 -0.95 -6.45
CA LEU A 158 -28.02 -0.68 -5.21
C LEU A 158 -28.39 0.80 -5.03
N ILE A 159 -27.50 1.72 -5.43
CA ILE A 159 -27.78 3.17 -5.47
C ILE A 159 -28.87 3.50 -6.49
N GLU A 160 -29.00 2.73 -7.56
CA GLU A 160 -30.04 2.89 -8.60
C GLU A 160 -31.34 2.12 -8.30
N ALA A 161 -31.32 1.21 -7.33
CA ALA A 161 -32.47 0.37 -6.99
C ALA A 161 -33.70 1.18 -6.55
N PRO A 162 -34.93 0.76 -6.94
CA PRO A 162 -36.17 1.43 -6.54
C PRO A 162 -36.28 1.60 -5.02
N ARG A 163 -36.52 2.83 -4.55
CA ARG A 163 -36.54 3.13 -3.11
C ARG A 163 -37.69 2.44 -2.40
N GLY A 164 -37.39 1.91 -1.22
CA GLY A 164 -38.30 1.17 -0.36
C GLY A 164 -37.54 0.61 0.84
N GLU A 165 -38.26 0.13 1.86
CA GLU A 165 -37.69 -0.24 3.16
C GLU A 165 -36.48 -1.18 3.05
N PHE A 166 -36.59 -2.28 2.29
CA PHE A 166 -35.49 -3.23 2.12
C PHE A 166 -34.25 -2.63 1.43
N VAL A 167 -34.45 -1.70 0.49
CA VAL A 167 -33.35 -0.99 -0.19
C VAL A 167 -32.69 -0.02 0.77
N TYR A 168 -33.45 0.69 1.60
CA TYR A 168 -32.86 1.55 2.63
C TYR A 168 -32.07 0.77 3.69
N VAL A 169 -32.57 -0.38 4.17
CA VAL A 169 -31.77 -1.28 5.04
C VAL A 169 -30.48 -1.71 4.32
N ALA A 170 -30.59 -2.18 3.08
CA ALA A 170 -29.42 -2.62 2.31
C ALA A 170 -28.41 -1.50 2.01
N LEU A 171 -28.85 -0.24 1.86
CA LEU A 171 -28.00 0.95 1.71
C LEU A 171 -27.32 1.33 3.04
N LEU A 172 -28.05 1.27 4.16
CA LEU A 172 -27.51 1.61 5.49
C LEU A 172 -26.36 0.69 5.90
N GLU A 173 -26.49 -0.60 5.56
CA GLU A 173 -25.59 -1.67 5.97
C GLU A 173 -24.42 -1.94 5.00
N ARG A 174 -24.37 -1.28 3.83
CA ARG A 174 -23.41 -1.61 2.77
C ARG A 174 -22.01 -1.06 3.05
N LYS A 175 -21.00 -1.92 2.95
CA LYS A 175 -19.58 -1.53 2.95
C LYS A 175 -19.26 -0.62 1.75
N GLY A 176 -18.50 0.44 1.99
CA GLY A 176 -18.00 1.33 0.93
C GLY A 176 -19.05 2.22 0.26
N LEU A 177 -20.21 2.46 0.89
CA LEU A 177 -21.13 3.51 0.47
C LEU A 177 -20.85 4.84 1.17
N GLU A 178 -20.93 5.91 0.38
CA GLU A 178 -20.81 7.29 0.87
C GLU A 178 -21.88 7.63 1.93
N LYS A 179 -21.51 8.51 2.86
CA LYS A 179 -22.36 8.99 3.94
C LYS A 179 -23.73 9.52 3.49
N ARG A 180 -23.82 10.16 2.31
CA ARG A 180 -25.10 10.69 1.78
C ARG A 180 -26.20 9.63 1.65
N TYR A 181 -25.85 8.44 1.15
CA TYR A 181 -26.81 7.35 0.96
C TYR A 181 -27.25 6.73 2.28
N ARG A 182 -26.41 6.79 3.33
CA ARG A 182 -26.77 6.36 4.68
C ARG A 182 -27.74 7.33 5.34
N VAL A 183 -27.56 8.64 5.15
CA VAL A 183 -28.53 9.66 5.62
C VAL A 183 -29.88 9.49 4.88
N GLU A 184 -29.84 9.35 3.56
CA GLU A 184 -31.03 9.06 2.73
C GLU A 184 -31.76 7.80 3.22
N ALA A 185 -31.01 6.73 3.52
CA ALA A 185 -31.56 5.48 4.04
C ALA A 185 -32.23 5.66 5.42
N LEU A 186 -31.61 6.38 6.35
CA LEU A 186 -32.18 6.62 7.68
C LEU A 186 -33.47 7.45 7.59
N ASP A 187 -33.48 8.51 6.78
CA ASP A 187 -34.69 9.32 6.56
C ASP A 187 -35.79 8.54 5.83
N GLY A 188 -35.40 7.64 4.93
CA GLY A 188 -36.30 6.72 4.24
C GLY A 188 -36.94 5.70 5.18
N LEU A 189 -36.15 5.08 6.07
CA LEU A 189 -36.62 4.16 7.11
C LEU A 189 -37.50 4.87 8.13
N ALA A 190 -37.11 6.06 8.59
CA ALA A 190 -37.87 6.85 9.54
C ALA A 190 -39.29 7.15 9.01
N LYS A 191 -39.40 7.56 7.74
CA LYS A 191 -40.70 7.77 7.06
C LYS A 191 -41.48 6.47 6.89
N ALA A 192 -40.83 5.40 6.41
CA ALA A 192 -41.51 4.12 6.16
C ALA A 192 -42.05 3.46 7.43
N ARG A 193 -41.34 3.62 8.56
CA ARG A 193 -41.66 3.00 9.87
C ARG A 193 -42.37 3.95 10.83
N ASN A 194 -42.73 5.16 10.39
CA ASN A 194 -43.37 6.22 11.20
C ASN A 194 -42.62 6.50 12.52
N THR A 195 -41.35 6.86 12.41
CA THR A 195 -40.42 7.04 13.52
C THR A 195 -39.38 8.13 13.18
N ASP A 196 -38.31 8.26 13.96
CA ASP A 196 -37.28 9.30 13.80
C ASP A 196 -35.92 8.73 13.34
N THR A 197 -35.14 9.58 12.65
CA THR A 197 -33.83 9.23 12.07
C THR A 197 -32.83 8.71 13.11
N LEU A 198 -32.89 9.18 14.37
CA LEU A 198 -32.01 8.73 15.45
C LEU A 198 -32.42 7.35 15.98
N THR A 199 -33.73 7.05 16.07
CA THR A 199 -34.24 5.70 16.39
C THR A 199 -33.74 4.68 15.38
N GLU A 200 -33.87 4.95 14.08
CA GLU A 200 -33.43 4.01 13.04
C GLU A 200 -31.91 3.89 12.97
N LEU A 201 -31.18 4.94 13.33
CA LEU A 201 -29.72 4.89 13.45
C LEU A 201 -29.26 4.00 14.61
N VAL A 202 -29.89 4.13 15.79
CA VAL A 202 -29.57 3.28 16.95
C VAL A 202 -29.93 1.82 16.67
N LYS A 203 -31.08 1.55 16.04
CA LYS A 203 -31.45 0.20 15.59
C LYS A 203 -30.47 -0.35 14.56
N GLY A 204 -30.10 0.42 13.55
CA GLY A 204 -29.13 -0.01 12.53
C GLY A 204 -27.76 -0.36 13.12
N ILE A 205 -27.33 0.38 14.16
CA ILE A 205 -26.12 0.05 14.93
C ILE A 205 -26.29 -1.28 15.69
N GLN A 206 -27.44 -1.53 16.33
CA GLN A 206 -27.74 -2.81 17.00
C GLN A 206 -27.82 -3.99 16.01
N GLU A 207 -28.44 -3.79 14.84
CA GLU A 207 -28.56 -4.82 13.79
C GLU A 207 -27.19 -5.16 13.15
N LEU A 208 -26.28 -4.18 13.04
CA LEU A 208 -24.91 -4.40 12.59
C LEU A 208 -24.04 -5.10 13.65
N ASP A 209 -24.17 -4.72 14.93
CA ASP A 209 -23.46 -5.37 16.05
C ASP A 209 -23.68 -6.89 16.08
N LEU A 210 -24.94 -7.32 15.86
CA LEU A 210 -25.33 -8.73 15.76
C LEU A 210 -24.76 -9.48 14.53
N LYS A 211 -24.15 -8.78 13.57
CA LYS A 211 -23.46 -9.39 12.41
C LYS A 211 -21.97 -9.60 12.64
N GLY A 212 -21.44 -9.17 13.78
CA GLY A 212 -20.04 -9.37 14.15
C GLY A 212 -19.06 -8.46 13.42
N GLU A 213 -17.76 -8.79 13.53
CA GLU A 213 -16.62 -7.94 13.17
C GLU A 213 -16.62 -7.46 11.71
N GLU A 214 -17.20 -8.25 10.80
CA GLU A 214 -17.40 -7.88 9.40
C GLU A 214 -18.14 -6.53 9.23
N SER A 215 -18.99 -6.16 10.18
CA SER A 215 -19.74 -4.90 10.19
C SER A 215 -18.95 -3.67 10.65
N GLU A 216 -17.75 -3.82 11.25
CA GLU A 216 -17.09 -2.71 11.97
C GLU A 216 -16.84 -1.47 11.10
N SER A 217 -16.44 -1.66 9.84
CA SER A 217 -16.26 -0.54 8.90
C SER A 217 -17.55 0.28 8.72
N VAL A 218 -18.70 -0.40 8.66
CA VAL A 218 -20.03 0.19 8.52
C VAL A 218 -20.45 0.88 9.83
N LEU A 219 -20.12 0.29 10.98
CA LEU A 219 -20.34 0.89 12.31
C LEU A 219 -19.53 2.17 12.52
N ARG A 220 -18.27 2.23 12.05
CA ARG A 220 -17.42 3.45 12.11
C ARG A 220 -18.00 4.61 11.30
N ASP A 221 -18.66 4.34 10.17
CA ASP A 221 -19.36 5.37 9.41
C ASP A 221 -20.60 5.88 10.15
N LEU A 222 -21.41 4.98 10.74
CA LEU A 222 -22.60 5.31 11.52
C LEU A 222 -22.28 6.03 12.84
N ALA A 223 -21.14 5.72 13.46
CA ALA A 223 -20.61 6.44 14.61
C ALA A 223 -20.57 7.96 14.39
N SER A 224 -20.10 8.37 13.20
CA SER A 224 -20.01 9.78 12.83
C SER A 224 -21.38 10.46 12.73
N LEU A 225 -22.44 9.70 12.40
CA LEU A 225 -23.81 10.19 12.37
C LEU A 225 -24.38 10.27 13.79
N LEU A 226 -24.18 9.23 14.61
CA LEU A 226 -24.72 9.17 15.97
C LEU A 226 -24.22 10.34 16.81
N LEU A 227 -22.90 10.55 16.81
CA LEU A 227 -22.21 11.58 17.58
C LEU A 227 -22.34 12.99 16.93
N GLN A 228 -23.08 13.13 15.83
CA GLN A 228 -23.45 14.42 15.24
C GLN A 228 -24.81 14.96 15.71
N ASN A 229 -25.61 14.15 16.42
CA ASN A 229 -26.89 14.59 17.01
C ASN A 229 -26.67 15.54 18.20
N LYS A 230 -27.71 16.30 18.56
CA LYS A 230 -27.65 17.23 19.69
C LYS A 230 -27.68 16.46 21.00
N THR A 231 -27.07 17.02 22.05
CA THR A 231 -27.09 16.48 23.42
C THR A 231 -28.50 16.14 23.90
N ALA A 232 -29.50 17.00 23.64
CA ALA A 232 -30.89 16.76 24.02
C ALA A 232 -31.52 15.55 23.30
N ASP A 233 -31.21 15.35 22.02
CA ASP A 233 -31.75 14.25 21.21
C ASP A 233 -31.15 12.91 21.67
N LEU A 234 -29.85 12.90 21.97
CA LEU A 234 -29.17 11.74 22.56
C LEU A 234 -29.68 11.44 23.98
N ALA A 235 -29.92 12.46 24.81
CA ALA A 235 -30.50 12.30 26.13
C ALA A 235 -31.93 11.70 26.08
N ALA A 236 -32.73 12.05 25.08
CA ALA A 236 -34.05 11.46 24.86
C ALA A 236 -34.01 9.96 24.49
N LYS A 237 -32.86 9.45 24.00
CA LYS A 237 -32.64 8.02 23.68
C LYS A 237 -31.76 7.30 24.71
N ARG A 238 -31.57 7.87 25.91
CA ARG A 238 -30.63 7.36 26.93
C ARG A 238 -30.71 5.84 27.14
N ALA A 239 -31.92 5.29 27.32
CA ALA A 239 -32.10 3.88 27.65
C ALA A 239 -31.54 2.95 26.55
N ASP A 240 -31.64 3.33 25.29
CA ASP A 240 -31.09 2.53 24.18
C ASP A 240 -29.58 2.73 24.04
N LEU A 241 -29.05 3.91 24.39
CA LEU A 241 -27.60 4.14 24.50
C LEU A 241 -26.97 3.39 25.68
N GLU A 242 -27.68 3.22 26.80
CA GLU A 242 -27.26 2.37 27.94
C GLU A 242 -27.19 0.90 27.53
N LYS A 243 -28.11 0.40 26.68
CA LYS A 243 -27.99 -0.94 26.07
C LYS A 243 -26.80 -1.05 25.13
N LEU A 244 -26.59 -0.08 24.23
CA LEU A 244 -25.39 -0.06 23.36
C LEU A 244 -24.10 -0.16 24.18
N ALA A 245 -23.98 0.60 25.26
CA ALA A 245 -22.80 0.59 26.12
C ALA A 245 -22.63 -0.70 26.95
N GLY A 246 -23.73 -1.32 27.39
CA GLY A 246 -23.72 -2.40 28.38
C GLY A 246 -23.97 -3.82 27.85
N GLU A 247 -24.64 -3.97 26.71
CA GLU A 247 -25.22 -5.23 26.22
C GLU A 247 -24.72 -5.65 24.82
N SER A 248 -24.11 -4.73 24.06
CA SER A 248 -23.61 -5.02 22.70
C SER A 248 -22.40 -5.96 22.67
N GLN A 249 -22.34 -6.77 21.62
CA GLN A 249 -21.33 -7.82 21.42
C GLN A 249 -19.96 -7.23 21.06
N LEU A 250 -19.92 -6.28 20.13
CA LEU A 250 -18.66 -5.70 19.66
C LEU A 250 -18.15 -4.60 20.61
N PRO A 251 -16.85 -4.58 20.94
CA PRO A 251 -16.24 -3.50 21.72
C PRO A 251 -16.50 -2.11 21.12
N LEU A 252 -16.42 -1.99 19.79
CA LEU A 252 -16.70 -0.74 19.08
C LEU A 252 -18.11 -0.22 19.38
N THR A 253 -19.13 -1.08 19.37
CA THR A 253 -20.51 -0.69 19.65
C THR A 253 -20.68 -0.20 21.09
N ARG A 254 -20.03 -0.86 22.06
CA ARG A 254 -20.01 -0.42 23.47
C ARG A 254 -19.31 0.92 23.64
N GLN A 255 -18.18 1.12 22.97
CA GLN A 255 -17.45 2.39 22.91
C GLN A 255 -18.34 3.51 22.34
N LEU A 256 -19.12 3.24 21.29
CA LEU A 256 -20.08 4.20 20.74
C LEU A 256 -21.21 4.53 21.72
N GLY A 257 -21.75 3.54 22.42
CA GLY A 257 -22.70 3.74 23.51
C GLY A 257 -22.15 4.67 24.59
N TYR A 258 -20.94 4.42 25.07
CA TYR A 258 -20.28 5.29 26.07
C TYR A 258 -20.07 6.72 25.56
N ALA A 259 -19.53 6.92 24.36
CA ALA A 259 -19.31 8.26 23.79
C ALA A 259 -20.64 9.04 23.63
N ALA A 260 -21.71 8.36 23.20
CA ALA A 260 -23.03 8.95 23.06
C ALA A 260 -23.65 9.30 24.43
N LEU A 261 -23.51 8.44 25.43
CA LEU A 261 -23.96 8.71 26.81
C LEU A 261 -23.22 9.90 27.45
N ILE A 262 -21.90 9.97 27.30
CA ILE A 262 -21.09 11.08 27.85
C ILE A 262 -21.49 12.40 27.17
N THR A 263 -21.78 12.36 25.87
CA THR A 263 -22.28 13.52 25.11
C THR A 263 -23.70 13.91 25.52
N ALA A 264 -24.57 12.94 25.87
CA ALA A 264 -25.93 13.15 26.35
C ALA A 264 -25.99 13.70 27.78
N ASP A 265 -25.12 13.24 28.67
CA ASP A 265 -25.01 13.70 30.06
C ASP A 265 -24.26 15.04 30.19
N ALA A 266 -23.54 15.46 29.14
CA ALA A 266 -22.55 16.55 29.19
C ALA A 266 -21.56 16.43 30.37
N SER A 267 -21.28 15.19 30.79
CA SER A 267 -20.45 14.86 31.95
C SER A 267 -19.96 13.42 31.87
N ALA A 268 -18.70 13.21 32.29
CA ALA A 268 -18.11 11.88 32.39
C ALA A 268 -18.40 11.18 33.73
N ASP A 269 -18.72 11.92 34.80
CA ASP A 269 -18.52 11.43 36.17
C ASP A 269 -19.44 10.26 36.54
N LYS A 270 -20.74 10.36 36.25
CA LYS A 270 -21.72 9.29 36.53
C LYS A 270 -21.37 8.00 35.77
N ILE A 271 -20.89 8.14 34.53
CA ILE A 271 -20.60 7.03 33.63
C ILE A 271 -19.28 6.37 34.04
N TRP A 272 -18.26 7.18 34.39
CA TRP A 272 -16.99 6.70 34.96
C TRP A 272 -17.19 5.89 36.24
N GLN A 273 -17.99 6.40 37.19
CA GLN A 273 -18.27 5.70 38.45
C GLN A 273 -19.00 4.36 38.24
N ARG A 274 -19.87 4.26 37.21
CA ARG A 274 -20.57 3.01 36.87
C ARG A 274 -19.67 1.99 36.17
N ALA A 275 -18.83 2.43 35.23
CA ALA A 275 -17.99 1.53 34.44
C ALA A 275 -16.69 1.13 35.16
N GLY A 276 -16.13 2.01 36.00
CA GLY A 276 -14.85 1.82 36.67
C GLY A 276 -14.77 0.63 37.65
N ALA A 277 -15.90 0.02 37.99
CA ALA A 277 -15.97 -1.19 38.81
C ALA A 277 -15.62 -2.48 38.03
N ASP A 278 -15.69 -2.46 36.70
CA ASP A 278 -15.39 -3.61 35.83
C ASP A 278 -14.27 -3.22 34.84
N PRO A 279 -13.13 -3.94 34.81
CA PRO A 279 -12.01 -3.57 33.94
C PRO A 279 -12.30 -3.57 32.44
N THR A 280 -13.23 -4.42 31.97
CA THR A 280 -13.59 -4.49 30.54
C THR A 280 -14.44 -3.29 30.17
N ARG A 281 -15.44 -2.96 31.00
CA ARG A 281 -16.29 -1.77 30.84
C ARG A 281 -15.49 -0.48 30.98
N LEU A 282 -14.54 -0.43 31.90
CA LEU A 282 -13.60 0.69 32.03
C LEU A 282 -12.73 0.84 30.77
N ALA A 283 -12.21 -0.25 30.21
CA ALA A 283 -11.45 -0.20 28.97
C ALA A 283 -12.30 0.31 27.79
N ASP A 284 -13.53 -0.20 27.61
CA ASP A 284 -14.44 0.27 26.56
C ASP A 284 -14.86 1.74 26.76
N LEU A 285 -15.07 2.18 28.00
CA LEU A 285 -15.31 3.59 28.30
C LEU A 285 -14.10 4.44 27.92
N VAL A 286 -12.88 4.04 28.30
CA VAL A 286 -11.67 4.82 28.00
C VAL A 286 -11.39 4.85 26.49
N PHE A 287 -11.56 3.73 25.77
CA PHE A 287 -11.48 3.69 24.30
C PHE A 287 -12.54 4.57 23.61
N SER A 288 -13.65 4.92 24.28
CA SER A 288 -14.65 5.84 23.71
C SER A 288 -14.20 7.31 23.67
N VAL A 289 -13.20 7.70 24.47
CA VAL A 289 -12.84 9.11 24.68
C VAL A 289 -12.41 9.84 23.40
N PRO A 290 -11.61 9.26 22.47
CA PRO A 290 -11.32 9.87 21.17
C PRO A 290 -12.55 10.14 20.30
N LEU A 291 -13.65 9.40 20.50
CA LEU A 291 -14.89 9.54 19.72
C LEU A 291 -15.72 10.75 20.20
N ILE A 292 -15.52 11.20 21.45
CA ILE A 292 -16.20 12.38 22.01
C ILE A 292 -15.76 13.62 21.24
N ARG A 293 -16.73 14.37 20.70
CA ARG A 293 -16.44 15.55 19.85
C ARG A 293 -16.14 16.82 20.65
N ASP A 294 -16.69 16.94 21.85
CA ASP A 294 -16.47 18.10 22.71
C ASP A 294 -15.09 18.02 23.37
N ALA A 295 -14.25 19.02 23.10
CA ALA A 295 -12.89 19.07 23.60
C ALA A 295 -12.82 19.28 25.13
N GLY A 296 -13.76 20.01 25.72
CA GLY A 296 -13.84 20.23 27.17
C GLY A 296 -14.23 18.96 27.92
N LEU A 297 -15.21 18.21 27.38
CA LEU A 297 -15.53 16.87 27.90
C LEU A 297 -14.32 15.95 27.81
N ARG A 298 -13.57 15.94 26.69
CA ARG A 298 -12.32 15.17 26.59
C ARG A 298 -11.28 15.62 27.62
N SER A 299 -11.04 16.91 27.80
CA SER A 299 -10.13 17.44 28.83
C SER A 299 -10.44 16.91 30.24
N SER A 300 -11.74 16.76 30.59
CA SER A 300 -12.15 16.24 31.90
C SER A 300 -11.69 14.81 32.21
N PHE A 301 -11.24 14.04 31.20
CA PHE A 301 -10.71 12.70 31.37
C PHE A 301 -9.23 12.65 31.76
N TYR A 302 -8.44 13.71 31.59
CA TYR A 302 -7.00 13.67 31.88
C TYR A 302 -6.66 13.11 33.27
N PRO A 303 -7.18 13.65 34.40
CA PRO A 303 -6.88 13.14 35.73
C PRO A 303 -7.45 11.74 36.01
N LYS A 304 -8.31 11.22 35.13
CA LYS A 304 -8.91 9.88 35.24
C LYS A 304 -8.11 8.84 34.44
N ILE A 305 -7.53 9.23 33.31
CA ILE A 305 -6.78 8.35 32.39
C ILE A 305 -5.29 8.31 32.74
N GLU A 306 -4.66 9.43 33.11
CA GLU A 306 -3.22 9.50 33.38
C GLU A 306 -2.75 8.42 34.39
N PRO A 307 -3.43 8.18 35.53
CA PRO A 307 -3.00 7.15 36.50
C PRO A 307 -3.04 5.72 35.94
N LEU A 308 -3.89 5.46 34.94
CA LEU A 308 -4.02 4.16 34.29
C LEU A 308 -2.82 3.82 33.40
N LEU A 309 -2.05 4.81 32.95
CA LEU A 309 -0.81 4.59 32.20
C LEU A 309 0.25 3.88 33.05
N HIS A 310 0.29 4.19 34.36
CA HIS A 310 1.31 3.70 35.30
C HIS A 310 0.92 2.43 36.05
N LYS A 311 -0.36 2.24 36.37
CA LYS A 311 -0.81 1.24 37.35
C LYS A 311 -1.95 0.32 36.90
N ALA A 312 -2.40 0.37 35.64
CA ALA A 312 -3.52 -0.45 35.21
C ALA A 312 -3.14 -1.93 34.99
N ASP A 313 -3.65 -2.77 35.88
CA ASP A 313 -3.90 -4.21 35.70
C ASP A 313 -5.44 -4.39 35.65
N PRO A 314 -6.04 -5.03 34.63
CA PRO A 314 -5.45 -5.71 33.48
C PRO A 314 -4.88 -4.80 32.39
N ALA A 315 -3.93 -5.34 31.62
CA ALA A 315 -3.25 -4.67 30.50
C ALA A 315 -4.19 -4.05 29.45
N VAL A 316 -5.42 -4.56 29.29
CA VAL A 316 -6.42 -3.97 28.38
C VAL A 316 -6.82 -2.54 28.80
N VAL A 317 -6.89 -2.24 30.09
CA VAL A 317 -7.17 -0.88 30.60
C VAL A 317 -6.00 0.06 30.32
N ARG A 318 -4.75 -0.41 30.46
CA ARG A 318 -3.55 0.36 30.10
C ARG A 318 -3.52 0.67 28.59
N ARG A 319 -3.81 -0.32 27.74
CA ARG A 319 -3.90 -0.11 26.28
C ARG A 319 -5.00 0.88 25.90
N ALA A 320 -6.15 0.83 26.57
CA ALA A 320 -7.21 1.83 26.42
C ALA A 320 -6.70 3.23 26.79
N ALA A 321 -6.05 3.38 27.95
CA ALA A 321 -5.50 4.64 28.41
C ALA A 321 -4.46 5.21 27.44
N ILE A 322 -3.55 4.38 26.93
CA ILE A 322 -2.55 4.76 25.92
C ILE A 322 -3.23 5.25 24.63
N ALA A 323 -4.25 4.54 24.12
CA ALA A 323 -4.95 4.94 22.90
C ALA A 323 -5.80 6.21 23.08
N ALA A 324 -6.30 6.45 24.28
CA ALA A 324 -7.21 7.56 24.58
C ALA A 324 -6.48 8.87 24.94
N ILE A 325 -5.36 8.81 25.66
CA ILE A 325 -4.75 10.00 26.29
C ILE A 325 -4.32 11.06 25.27
N ALA A 326 -3.83 10.68 24.08
CA ALA A 326 -3.43 11.64 23.05
C ALA A 326 -4.62 12.40 22.41
N ALA A 327 -5.86 11.96 22.62
CA ALA A 327 -7.05 12.71 22.21
C ALA A 327 -7.53 13.72 23.28
N VAL A 328 -6.92 13.72 24.46
CA VAL A 328 -7.25 14.62 25.58
C VAL A 328 -6.39 15.89 25.45
N PRO A 329 -6.98 17.05 25.09
CA PRO A 329 -6.20 18.23 24.78
C PRO A 329 -5.74 18.98 26.04
N GLY A 330 -4.63 19.72 25.91
CA GLY A 330 -4.10 20.62 26.95
C GLY A 330 -2.97 20.03 27.80
N HIS A 331 -2.53 18.81 27.49
CA HIS A 331 -1.48 18.08 28.24
C HIS A 331 -0.48 17.38 27.30
N ASP A 332 -0.27 17.94 26.11
CA ASP A 332 0.47 17.29 25.02
C ASP A 332 1.91 16.90 25.43
N ALA A 333 2.62 17.79 26.13
CA ALA A 333 4.04 17.60 26.47
C ALA A 333 4.24 16.60 27.63
N GLU A 334 3.34 16.62 28.60
CA GLU A 334 3.26 15.66 29.71
C GLU A 334 2.88 14.28 29.15
N THR A 335 1.86 14.22 28.29
CA THR A 335 1.41 12.99 27.63
C THR A 335 2.52 12.39 26.77
N PHE A 336 3.21 13.22 25.97
CA PHE A 336 4.38 12.78 25.20
C PHE A 336 5.45 12.20 26.11
N SER A 337 5.76 12.86 27.23
CA SER A 337 6.80 12.42 28.17
C SER A 337 6.46 11.06 28.81
N THR A 338 5.21 10.87 29.23
CA THR A 338 4.74 9.59 29.81
C THR A 338 4.73 8.47 28.77
N LEU A 339 4.20 8.71 27.57
CA LEU A 339 4.22 7.71 26.50
C LEU A 339 5.65 7.37 26.03
N ALA A 340 6.55 8.35 25.96
CA ALA A 340 7.95 8.13 25.64
C ALA A 340 8.66 7.24 26.69
N ALA A 341 8.27 7.34 27.97
CA ALA A 341 8.76 6.43 29.01
C ALA A 341 8.29 4.98 28.79
N LEU A 342 7.04 4.76 28.35
CA LEU A 342 6.51 3.44 27.99
C LEU A 342 7.23 2.84 26.77
N VAL A 343 7.52 3.63 25.73
CA VAL A 343 8.32 3.19 24.58
C VAL A 343 9.70 2.69 25.02
N LYS A 344 10.35 3.44 25.92
CA LYS A 344 11.66 3.09 26.49
C LYS A 344 11.64 1.83 27.34
N SER A 345 10.65 1.68 28.22
CA SER A 345 10.49 0.44 29.02
C SER A 345 10.09 -0.78 28.19
N GLY A 346 9.53 -0.55 26.99
CA GLY A 346 8.97 -1.61 26.13
C GLY A 346 7.54 -2.01 26.48
N THR A 347 6.96 -1.41 27.53
CA THR A 347 5.57 -1.64 27.93
C THR A 347 4.62 -1.11 26.85
N GLU A 348 3.83 -1.99 26.22
CA GLU A 348 2.86 -1.63 25.17
C GLU A 348 3.46 -0.80 24.02
N ARG A 349 4.75 -1.02 23.68
CA ARG A 349 5.55 -0.13 22.81
C ARG A 349 4.83 0.28 21.51
N ALA A 350 4.20 -0.65 20.80
CA ALA A 350 3.48 -0.37 19.56
C ALA A 350 2.31 0.60 19.77
N ALA A 351 1.49 0.38 20.80
CA ALA A 351 0.39 1.29 21.15
C ALA A 351 0.90 2.67 21.61
N ALA A 352 2.00 2.71 22.38
CA ALA A 352 2.61 3.97 22.81
C ALA A 352 3.16 4.78 21.62
N VAL A 353 3.84 4.13 20.67
CA VAL A 353 4.31 4.74 19.40
C VAL A 353 3.15 5.23 18.53
N ALA A 354 2.06 4.46 18.44
CA ALA A 354 0.88 4.87 17.69
C ALA A 354 0.18 6.10 18.32
N SER A 355 0.13 6.15 19.65
CA SER A 355 -0.45 7.28 20.40
C SER A 355 0.41 8.54 20.34
N LEU A 356 1.74 8.41 20.46
CA LEU A 356 2.69 9.53 20.28
C LEU A 356 2.55 10.23 18.91
N GLN A 357 2.25 9.48 17.86
CA GLN A 357 2.03 10.02 16.51
C GLN A 357 0.72 10.82 16.36
N GLN A 358 -0.24 10.69 17.29
CA GLN A 358 -1.47 11.50 17.30
C GLN A 358 -1.26 12.87 17.95
N ILE A 359 -0.21 13.03 18.78
CA ILE A 359 0.11 14.31 19.44
C ILE A 359 0.64 15.29 18.37
N PRO A 360 0.17 16.55 18.32
CA PRO A 360 0.67 17.55 17.39
C PRO A 360 2.20 17.70 17.45
N ARG A 361 2.87 17.62 16.28
CA ARG A 361 4.35 17.71 16.18
C ARG A 361 4.93 19.00 16.78
N THR A 362 4.14 20.08 16.83
CA THR A 362 4.48 21.34 17.47
C THR A 362 4.68 21.23 18.98
N SER A 363 4.05 20.23 19.61
CA SER A 363 4.06 19.98 21.05
C SER A 363 5.13 18.95 21.46
N TRP A 364 5.89 18.39 20.52
CA TRP A 364 6.91 17.37 20.78
C TRP A 364 8.18 17.99 21.42
N PRO A 365 8.58 17.60 22.65
CA PRO A 365 9.75 18.16 23.31
C PRO A 365 11.07 17.78 22.59
N ARG A 366 11.81 18.79 22.12
CA ARG A 366 13.05 18.57 21.33
C ARG A 366 14.14 17.83 22.09
N ASP A 367 14.24 18.05 23.40
CA ASP A 367 15.18 17.39 24.31
C ASP A 367 14.89 15.89 24.48
N LYS A 368 13.67 15.44 24.18
CA LYS A 368 13.26 14.03 24.24
C LYS A 368 13.47 13.29 22.92
N ALA A 369 13.66 13.99 21.81
CA ALA A 369 13.70 13.39 20.47
C ALA A 369 14.88 12.41 20.29
N GLU A 370 16.12 12.85 20.54
CA GLU A 370 17.32 12.03 20.35
C GLU A 370 17.32 10.76 21.24
N PRO A 371 17.08 10.84 22.58
CA PRO A 371 16.99 9.64 23.43
C PRO A 371 15.80 8.70 23.11
N LEU A 372 14.79 9.17 22.38
CA LEU A 372 13.64 8.34 21.98
C LEU A 372 13.89 7.66 20.63
N ILE A 373 14.57 8.34 19.70
CA ILE A 373 15.10 7.73 18.46
C ILE A 373 16.05 6.58 18.81
N GLU A 374 17.01 6.80 19.72
CA GLU A 374 17.94 5.77 20.18
C GLU A 374 17.21 4.52 20.70
N SER A 375 16.17 4.73 21.53
CA SER A 375 15.35 3.64 22.06
C SER A 375 14.56 2.89 20.98
N VAL A 376 14.10 3.58 19.92
CA VAL A 376 13.38 2.96 18.81
C VAL A 376 14.35 2.21 17.88
N VAL A 377 15.53 2.78 17.63
CA VAL A 377 16.62 2.11 16.89
C VAL A 377 17.06 0.83 17.60
N ALA A 378 17.29 0.88 18.92
CA ALA A 378 17.66 -0.29 19.72
C ALA A 378 16.56 -1.37 19.76
N TYR A 379 15.29 -0.99 19.64
CA TYR A 379 14.19 -1.93 19.46
C TYR A 379 14.21 -2.58 18.07
N LEU A 380 14.42 -1.79 17.00
CA LEU A 380 14.31 -2.26 15.62
C LEU A 380 15.53 -3.07 15.13
N GLN A 381 16.73 -2.80 15.65
CA GLN A 381 17.96 -3.54 15.32
C GLN A 381 17.82 -5.07 15.44
N PRO A 382 17.35 -5.64 16.57
CA PRO A 382 17.17 -7.09 16.73
C PRO A 382 15.91 -7.66 16.04
N VAL A 383 15.00 -6.82 15.52
CA VAL A 383 13.82 -7.33 14.79
C VAL A 383 14.28 -8.01 13.49
N PRO A 384 13.85 -9.26 13.22
CA PRO A 384 14.17 -9.95 11.98
C PRO A 384 13.79 -9.14 10.74
N VAL A 385 14.61 -9.24 9.70
CA VAL A 385 14.52 -8.45 8.47
C VAL A 385 13.12 -8.50 7.84
N ASP A 386 12.56 -9.70 7.72
CA ASP A 386 11.20 -9.98 7.22
C ASP A 386 10.07 -9.41 8.10
N LYS A 387 10.36 -9.12 9.38
CA LYS A 387 9.42 -8.53 10.35
C LYS A 387 9.46 -7.01 10.39
N ARG A 388 10.47 -6.36 9.80
CA ARG A 388 10.57 -4.89 9.76
C ARG A 388 9.57 -4.20 8.84
N ILE A 389 8.86 -4.97 8.01
CA ILE A 389 7.75 -4.51 7.16
C ILE A 389 6.36 -4.69 7.83
N GLU A 390 6.29 -5.32 8.99
CA GLU A 390 5.02 -5.44 9.74
C GLU A 390 4.61 -4.06 10.29
N PRO A 391 3.30 -3.78 10.47
CA PRO A 391 2.79 -2.43 10.77
C PRO A 391 3.46 -1.76 11.97
N ASP A 392 3.75 -2.50 13.04
CA ASP A 392 4.38 -1.96 14.26
C ASP A 392 5.81 -1.47 14.01
N ALA A 393 6.60 -2.22 13.22
CA ALA A 393 7.96 -1.84 12.88
C ALA A 393 7.99 -0.66 11.89
N VAL A 394 7.07 -0.63 10.92
CA VAL A 394 6.90 0.50 9.99
C VAL A 394 6.48 1.77 10.75
N ASN A 395 5.51 1.67 11.67
CA ASN A 395 5.08 2.77 12.52
C ASN A 395 6.22 3.31 13.40
N ALA A 396 7.06 2.42 13.95
CA ALA A 396 8.22 2.81 14.74
C ALA A 396 9.32 3.49 13.89
N LEU A 397 9.62 2.98 12.71
CA LEU A 397 10.55 3.60 11.75
C LEU A 397 10.08 4.99 11.32
N GLN A 398 8.79 5.14 10.99
CA GLN A 398 8.19 6.41 10.62
C GLN A 398 8.25 7.41 11.78
N PHE A 399 7.87 6.99 13.00
CA PHE A 399 7.94 7.83 14.19
C PHE A 399 9.37 8.31 14.50
N ALA A 400 10.38 7.43 14.43
CA ALA A 400 11.77 7.82 14.62
C ALA A 400 12.27 8.77 13.52
N THR A 401 11.80 8.60 12.28
CA THR A 401 12.12 9.49 11.15
C THR A 401 11.53 10.87 11.36
N ASP A 402 10.31 10.95 11.88
CA ASP A 402 9.64 12.20 12.21
C ASP A 402 10.30 12.91 13.40
N LEU A 403 10.71 12.18 14.45
CA LEU A 403 11.51 12.75 15.55
C LEU A 403 12.85 13.31 15.06
N ALA A 404 13.50 12.66 14.09
CA ALA A 404 14.78 13.13 13.55
C ALA A 404 14.67 14.52 12.92
N SER A 405 13.48 14.91 12.42
CA SER A 405 13.23 16.26 11.89
C SER A 405 13.29 17.38 12.93
N LEU A 406 13.24 17.04 14.23
CA LEU A 406 13.38 18.01 15.34
C LEU A 406 14.85 18.34 15.68
N LEU A 407 15.80 17.57 15.15
CA LEU A 407 17.23 17.66 15.46
C LEU A 407 17.99 18.59 14.49
N PRO A 408 19.21 19.05 14.85
CA PRO A 408 20.07 19.79 13.93
C PRO A 408 20.36 19.01 12.65
N GLN A 409 20.48 19.72 11.52
CA GLN A 409 20.50 19.13 10.17
C GLN A 409 21.50 17.98 9.99
N GLU A 410 22.73 18.10 10.52
CA GLU A 410 23.74 17.04 10.40
C GLU A 410 23.37 15.78 11.20
N LYS A 411 22.88 15.92 12.44
CA LYS A 411 22.36 14.79 13.23
C LYS A 411 21.16 14.14 12.54
N ALA A 412 20.23 14.95 12.04
CA ALA A 412 19.05 14.49 11.32
C ALA A 412 19.44 13.65 10.09
N ARG A 413 20.41 14.11 9.27
CA ARG A 413 20.93 13.35 8.12
C ARG A 413 21.52 11.99 8.52
N ALA A 414 22.37 11.96 9.55
CA ALA A 414 23.00 10.73 10.02
C ALA A 414 21.94 9.72 10.51
N ILE A 415 20.99 10.18 11.33
CA ILE A 415 19.90 9.36 11.85
C ILE A 415 18.97 8.90 10.72
N SER A 416 18.60 9.75 9.75
CA SER A 416 17.81 9.33 8.59
C SER A 416 18.55 8.31 7.72
N LYS A 417 19.89 8.36 7.61
CA LYS A 417 20.66 7.29 6.95
C LYS A 417 20.55 5.97 7.73
N ALA A 418 20.71 5.99 9.05
CA ALA A 418 20.58 4.80 9.90
C ALA A 418 19.16 4.21 9.92
N LEU A 419 18.11 5.04 9.95
CA LEU A 419 16.72 4.57 9.91
C LEU A 419 16.37 3.95 8.54
N ARG A 420 16.90 4.52 7.44
CA ARG A 420 16.79 3.91 6.09
C ARG A 420 17.64 2.64 5.93
N SER A 421 18.70 2.44 6.71
CA SER A 421 19.43 1.16 6.71
C SER A 421 18.73 0.08 7.55
N LEU A 422 17.87 0.46 8.51
CA LEU A 422 17.02 -0.46 9.26
C LEU A 422 15.74 -0.85 8.51
N GLY A 423 15.11 0.09 7.82
CA GLY A 423 13.87 -0.11 7.06
C GLY A 423 14.02 -0.90 5.77
N ALA A 424 12.88 -1.28 5.19
CA ALA A 424 12.82 -1.99 3.92
C ALA A 424 13.05 -1.07 2.72
N SER A 425 13.79 -1.56 1.73
CA SER A 425 13.93 -0.94 0.42
C SER A 425 12.70 -1.29 -0.44
N VAL A 426 11.79 -0.33 -0.62
CA VAL A 426 10.55 -0.53 -1.40
C VAL A 426 10.74 -0.05 -2.83
N PHE A 427 10.48 -0.93 -3.79
CA PHE A 427 10.52 -0.62 -5.22
C PHE A 427 9.17 -0.90 -5.86
N VAL A 428 8.64 0.07 -6.59
CA VAL A 428 7.52 -0.16 -7.51
C VAL A 428 8.10 -0.46 -8.87
N ILE A 429 7.62 -1.52 -9.51
CA ILE A 429 7.98 -1.93 -10.87
C ILE A 429 6.67 -2.09 -11.64
N HIS A 430 6.58 -1.41 -12.77
CA HIS A 430 5.47 -1.49 -13.72
C HIS A 430 5.90 -2.33 -14.93
N THR A 431 4.98 -3.08 -15.53
CA THR A 431 5.16 -3.59 -16.89
C THR A 431 4.91 -2.45 -17.88
N ILE A 432 5.71 -2.36 -18.95
CA ILE A 432 5.51 -1.36 -20.01
C ILE A 432 4.56 -1.95 -21.06
N PRO A 433 3.37 -1.36 -21.27
CA PRO A 433 2.34 -1.93 -22.15
C PRO A 433 2.86 -2.25 -23.56
N GLU A 434 2.54 -3.46 -24.03
CA GLU A 434 2.84 -4.00 -25.36
C GLU A 434 4.34 -4.13 -25.69
N GLN A 435 5.24 -3.91 -24.71
CA GLN A 435 6.69 -3.95 -24.93
C GLN A 435 7.38 -5.17 -24.32
N MET A 436 6.71 -5.92 -23.43
CA MET A 436 7.32 -7.01 -22.64
C MET A 436 8.60 -6.55 -21.92
N LEU A 437 8.53 -5.39 -21.25
CA LEU A 437 9.62 -4.79 -20.49
C LEU A 437 9.13 -4.40 -19.09
N TYR A 438 10.06 -4.31 -18.15
CA TYR A 438 9.85 -3.61 -16.88
C TYR A 438 10.26 -2.14 -17.04
N ASP A 439 9.52 -1.21 -16.43
CA ASP A 439 9.87 0.22 -16.39
C ASP A 439 11.20 0.48 -15.66
N LYS A 440 11.50 -0.38 -14.69
CA LYS A 440 12.71 -0.39 -13.88
C LYS A 440 13.46 -1.67 -14.18
N THR A 441 14.62 -1.53 -14.81
CA THR A 441 15.53 -2.63 -15.16
C THR A 441 16.72 -2.74 -14.19
N LEU A 442 16.91 -1.77 -13.30
CA LEU A 442 17.92 -1.80 -12.25
C LEU A 442 17.31 -1.49 -10.88
N VAL A 443 17.54 -2.40 -9.92
CA VAL A 443 17.18 -2.27 -8.51
C VAL A 443 18.47 -2.45 -7.71
N VAL A 444 18.79 -1.51 -6.82
CA VAL A 444 20.07 -1.52 -6.08
C VAL A 444 19.81 -1.53 -4.58
N VAL A 445 20.40 -2.47 -3.85
CA VAL A 445 20.16 -2.71 -2.41
C VAL A 445 21.45 -3.10 -1.67
N GLU A 446 21.49 -2.85 -0.36
CA GLU A 446 22.56 -3.33 0.51
C GLU A 446 22.35 -4.83 0.85
N PRO A 447 23.41 -5.63 1.06
CA PRO A 447 23.30 -7.04 1.46
C PRO A 447 22.41 -7.22 2.71
N GLY A 448 21.55 -8.24 2.71
CA GLY A 448 20.69 -8.56 3.85
C GLY A 448 19.58 -7.55 4.16
N LYS A 449 19.39 -6.49 3.34
CA LYS A 449 18.25 -5.57 3.48
C LYS A 449 16.89 -6.28 3.34
N PRO A 450 15.83 -5.84 4.04
CA PRO A 450 14.49 -6.18 3.62
C PRO A 450 14.17 -5.45 2.32
N VAL A 451 13.56 -6.15 1.38
CA VAL A 451 13.16 -5.61 0.07
C VAL A 451 11.69 -5.93 -0.15
N GLU A 452 10.92 -4.94 -0.58
CA GLU A 452 9.56 -5.14 -1.09
C GLU A 452 9.51 -4.66 -2.55
N ILE A 453 9.21 -5.56 -3.47
CA ILE A 453 8.89 -5.21 -4.86
C ILE A 453 7.36 -5.23 -5.02
N LEU A 454 6.76 -4.07 -5.30
CA LEU A 454 5.39 -3.97 -5.78
C LEU A 454 5.41 -4.05 -7.30
N LEU A 455 5.10 -5.23 -7.85
CA LEU A 455 4.89 -5.40 -9.28
C LEU A 455 3.45 -4.99 -9.62
N LYS A 456 3.30 -4.10 -10.59
CA LYS A 456 2.02 -3.76 -11.23
C LYS A 456 2.04 -4.21 -12.68
N ASN A 457 0.95 -4.83 -13.11
CA ASN A 457 0.77 -5.21 -14.50
C ASN A 457 -0.13 -4.21 -15.23
N ASP A 458 0.49 -3.26 -15.92
CA ASP A 458 -0.20 -2.26 -16.75
C ASP A 458 -0.34 -2.76 -18.21
N ASP A 459 0.28 -3.89 -18.56
CA ASP A 459 0.20 -4.55 -19.86
C ASP A 459 -1.10 -5.38 -20.01
N ALA A 460 -1.50 -5.64 -21.25
CA ALA A 460 -2.61 -6.52 -21.62
C ALA A 460 -2.25 -8.02 -21.56
N MET A 461 -0.96 -8.36 -21.49
CA MET A 461 -0.48 -9.74 -21.29
C MET A 461 -0.36 -10.10 -19.80
N GLN A 462 -0.16 -11.39 -19.48
CA GLN A 462 0.11 -11.85 -18.12
C GLN A 462 1.61 -11.78 -17.81
N HIS A 463 1.96 -11.33 -16.60
CA HIS A 463 3.36 -11.16 -16.19
C HIS A 463 3.62 -11.61 -14.76
N ASN A 464 4.84 -12.10 -14.51
CA ASN A 464 5.40 -12.32 -13.19
C ASN A 464 6.79 -11.66 -13.12
N LEU A 465 7.44 -11.74 -11.96
CA LEU A 465 8.84 -11.38 -11.76
C LEU A 465 9.50 -12.46 -10.91
N VAL A 466 10.57 -13.05 -11.42
CA VAL A 466 11.32 -14.14 -10.79
C VAL A 466 12.78 -13.72 -10.65
N VAL A 467 13.25 -13.56 -9.42
CA VAL A 467 14.66 -13.27 -9.10
C VAL A 467 15.44 -14.59 -9.06
N VAL A 468 16.57 -14.65 -9.75
CA VAL A 468 17.41 -15.84 -9.86
C VAL A 468 18.85 -15.59 -9.39
N ALA A 469 19.56 -16.69 -9.12
CA ALA A 469 20.98 -16.65 -8.78
C ALA A 469 21.83 -16.06 -9.93
N PRO A 470 23.02 -15.48 -9.64
CA PRO A 470 23.90 -14.92 -10.65
C PRO A 470 24.27 -15.97 -11.72
N GLY A 471 24.22 -15.57 -12.99
CA GLY A 471 24.47 -16.47 -14.13
C GLY A 471 23.34 -17.47 -14.45
N ALA A 472 22.21 -17.47 -13.73
CA ALA A 472 21.12 -18.44 -13.92
C ALA A 472 20.03 -18.01 -14.91
N LEU A 473 20.07 -16.77 -15.44
CA LEU A 473 19.01 -16.19 -16.28
C LEU A 473 18.60 -17.09 -17.44
N GLU A 474 19.57 -17.51 -18.27
CA GLU A 474 19.27 -18.31 -19.46
C GLU A 474 18.79 -19.73 -19.10
N GLU A 475 19.39 -20.37 -18.10
CA GLU A 475 18.98 -21.69 -17.62
C GLU A 475 17.51 -21.67 -17.16
N ILE A 476 17.13 -20.71 -16.31
CA ILE A 476 15.77 -20.59 -15.79
C ILE A 476 14.80 -20.17 -16.89
N GLY A 477 15.16 -19.23 -17.76
CA GLY A 477 14.35 -18.81 -18.90
C GLY A 477 14.05 -19.95 -19.87
N GLN A 478 15.08 -20.71 -20.27
CA GLN A 478 14.91 -21.90 -21.12
C GLN A 478 14.08 -23.00 -20.42
N THR A 479 14.21 -23.19 -19.11
CA THR A 479 13.39 -24.16 -18.36
C THR A 479 11.93 -23.69 -18.24
N ALA A 480 11.69 -22.39 -18.07
CA ALA A 480 10.35 -21.80 -18.10
C ALA A 480 9.67 -22.00 -19.47
N GLU A 481 10.41 -21.80 -20.56
CA GLU A 481 9.95 -22.10 -21.92
C GLU A 481 9.57 -23.57 -22.09
N LYS A 482 10.44 -24.48 -21.63
CA LYS A 482 10.24 -25.94 -21.76
C LYS A 482 9.09 -26.47 -20.89
N MET A 483 8.73 -25.78 -19.79
CA MET A 483 7.57 -26.15 -18.98
C MET A 483 6.26 -25.57 -19.51
N ALA A 484 6.26 -24.52 -20.34
CA ALA A 484 5.05 -23.88 -20.87
C ALA A 484 3.96 -24.83 -21.43
N PRO A 485 4.27 -25.90 -22.20
CA PRO A 485 3.25 -26.83 -22.71
C PRO A 485 2.78 -27.89 -21.70
N GLN A 486 3.30 -27.90 -20.47
CA GLN A 486 2.90 -28.88 -19.43
C GLN A 486 1.54 -28.48 -18.82
N PRO A 487 0.63 -29.43 -18.57
CA PRO A 487 -0.72 -29.11 -18.08
C PRO A 487 -0.74 -28.51 -16.66
N ASP A 488 0.31 -28.71 -15.87
CA ASP A 488 0.51 -28.11 -14.54
C ASP A 488 1.24 -26.76 -14.56
N ALA A 489 1.71 -26.28 -15.72
CA ALA A 489 2.51 -25.05 -15.82
C ALA A 489 1.79 -23.82 -15.26
N PHE A 490 0.49 -23.71 -15.53
CA PHE A 490 -0.37 -22.67 -14.98
C PHE A 490 -0.53 -22.77 -13.45
N LEU A 491 -0.68 -23.98 -12.90
CA LEU A 491 -0.75 -24.20 -11.44
C LEU A 491 0.56 -23.83 -10.74
N ARG A 492 1.67 -23.89 -11.46
CA ARG A 492 3.01 -23.46 -11.03
C ARG A 492 3.33 -22.00 -11.37
N LEU A 493 2.35 -21.24 -11.88
CA LEU A 493 2.48 -19.83 -12.26
C LEU A 493 3.66 -19.54 -13.21
N TYR A 494 3.98 -20.53 -14.05
CA TYR A 494 5.15 -20.56 -14.94
C TYR A 494 6.51 -20.38 -14.25
N VAL A 495 6.62 -20.72 -12.95
CA VAL A 495 7.88 -20.71 -12.21
C VAL A 495 8.54 -22.11 -12.23
N PRO A 496 9.77 -22.25 -12.76
CA PRO A 496 10.52 -23.50 -12.69
C PRO A 496 10.82 -23.94 -11.26
N ASP A 497 10.77 -25.25 -11.01
CA ASP A 497 11.23 -25.81 -9.73
C ASP A 497 12.76 -26.00 -9.80
N SER A 498 13.50 -24.97 -9.39
CA SER A 498 14.97 -24.95 -9.41
C SER A 498 15.51 -24.24 -8.17
N PRO A 499 16.60 -24.73 -7.55
CA PRO A 499 17.24 -24.05 -6.42
C PRO A 499 17.90 -22.71 -6.81
N LYS A 500 18.00 -22.39 -8.11
CA LYS A 500 18.48 -21.09 -8.60
C LYS A 500 17.37 -20.03 -8.72
N VAL A 501 16.10 -20.41 -8.56
CA VAL A 501 15.01 -19.44 -8.34
C VAL A 501 15.02 -19.05 -6.87
N LEU A 502 15.28 -17.77 -6.59
CA LEU A 502 15.41 -17.27 -5.22
C LEU A 502 14.07 -16.75 -4.70
N PHE A 503 13.43 -15.88 -5.49
CA PHE A 503 12.17 -15.21 -5.13
C PHE A 503 11.28 -15.09 -6.37
N ALA A 504 9.96 -15.17 -6.21
CA ALA A 504 9.01 -15.06 -7.32
C ALA A 504 7.70 -14.40 -6.89
N THR A 505 7.14 -13.55 -7.74
CA THR A 505 5.76 -13.06 -7.59
C THR A 505 4.75 -14.16 -7.95
N LYS A 506 3.47 -13.96 -7.61
CA LYS A 506 2.40 -14.62 -8.37
C LYS A 506 2.38 -14.15 -9.83
N LEU A 507 1.73 -14.90 -10.71
CA LEU A 507 1.33 -14.39 -12.01
C LEU A 507 0.25 -13.31 -11.84
N LEU A 508 0.35 -12.23 -12.61
CA LEU A 508 -0.59 -11.12 -12.65
C LEU A 508 -1.37 -11.11 -13.95
N ASP A 509 -2.70 -11.04 -13.84
CA ASP A 509 -3.56 -10.61 -14.95
C ASP A 509 -3.42 -9.09 -15.19
N PRO A 510 -3.89 -8.55 -16.32
CA PRO A 510 -3.92 -7.12 -16.58
C PRO A 510 -4.57 -6.32 -15.46
N SER A 511 -4.04 -5.12 -15.18
CA SER A 511 -4.45 -4.24 -14.08
C SER A 511 -4.31 -4.82 -12.66
N GLN A 512 -3.76 -6.02 -12.47
CA GLN A 512 -3.44 -6.53 -11.14
C GLN A 512 -2.10 -6.01 -10.62
N GLN A 513 -1.93 -6.08 -9.31
CA GLN A 513 -0.65 -5.85 -8.63
C GLN A 513 -0.38 -6.91 -7.56
N THR A 514 0.88 -7.09 -7.20
CA THR A 514 1.29 -7.93 -6.06
C THR A 514 2.58 -7.45 -5.43
N LYS A 515 2.74 -7.75 -4.14
CA LYS A 515 3.97 -7.50 -3.38
C LYS A 515 4.80 -8.78 -3.34
N LEU A 516 6.11 -8.63 -3.52
CA LEU A 516 7.12 -9.65 -3.26
C LEU A 516 8.06 -9.11 -2.19
N ALA A 517 7.93 -9.64 -0.96
CA ALA A 517 8.76 -9.29 0.18
C ALA A 517 9.82 -10.37 0.43
N PHE A 518 11.10 -9.96 0.50
CA PHE A 518 12.22 -10.87 0.69
C PHE A 518 13.41 -10.17 1.36
N THR A 519 14.37 -10.97 1.81
CA THR A 519 15.67 -10.46 2.28
C THR A 519 16.65 -10.48 1.10
N ALA A 520 17.26 -9.33 0.80
CA ALA A 520 18.33 -9.24 -0.20
C ALA A 520 19.43 -10.27 0.13
N PRO A 521 19.97 -10.98 -0.87
CA PRO A 521 21.08 -11.91 -0.66
C PRO A 521 22.21 -11.31 0.19
N ALA A 522 22.83 -12.13 1.05
CA ALA A 522 23.94 -11.68 1.89
C ALA A 522 25.27 -11.56 1.13
N GLN A 523 25.36 -12.16 -0.07
CA GLN A 523 26.50 -12.05 -0.97
C GLN A 523 26.27 -10.85 -1.92
N PRO A 524 27.20 -9.89 -2.01
CA PRO A 524 27.17 -8.87 -3.06
C PRO A 524 27.23 -9.49 -4.46
N GLY A 525 26.55 -8.88 -5.43
CA GLY A 525 26.52 -9.34 -6.81
C GLY A 525 25.26 -8.92 -7.56
N GLU A 526 25.24 -9.22 -8.87
CA GLU A 526 24.09 -9.00 -9.74
C GLU A 526 23.19 -10.23 -9.80
N TYR A 527 21.96 -10.09 -9.29
CA TYR A 527 20.93 -11.11 -9.29
C TYR A 527 19.88 -10.77 -10.35
N PRO A 528 19.86 -11.45 -11.51
CA PRO A 528 18.90 -11.12 -12.54
C PRO A 528 17.48 -11.41 -12.08
N TYR A 529 16.52 -10.58 -12.48
CA TYR A 529 15.10 -10.92 -12.45
C TYR A 529 14.53 -10.92 -13.86
N LEU A 530 13.56 -11.82 -14.09
CA LEU A 530 12.97 -12.06 -15.39
C LEU A 530 11.48 -12.40 -15.28
N CYS A 531 10.73 -12.15 -16.34
CA CYS A 531 9.39 -12.71 -16.50
C CYS A 531 9.52 -14.12 -17.09
N THR A 532 9.04 -15.13 -16.35
CA THR A 532 9.06 -16.53 -16.79
C THR A 532 7.76 -16.97 -17.46
N TYR A 533 6.81 -16.06 -17.68
CA TYR A 533 5.68 -16.31 -18.58
C TYR A 533 6.20 -16.68 -19.99
N PRO A 534 5.57 -17.62 -20.71
CA PRO A 534 6.12 -18.17 -21.95
C PRO A 534 6.55 -17.11 -22.97
N GLY A 535 7.71 -17.29 -23.60
CA GLY A 535 8.30 -16.32 -24.53
C GLY A 535 8.97 -15.07 -23.92
N HIS A 536 8.55 -14.57 -22.75
CA HIS A 536 8.90 -13.23 -22.27
C HIS A 536 10.36 -13.06 -21.80
N TRP A 537 10.95 -14.10 -21.19
CA TRP A 537 12.24 -14.05 -20.49
C TRP A 537 13.44 -13.57 -21.31
N ARG A 538 13.36 -13.59 -22.65
CA ARG A 538 14.45 -13.14 -23.54
C ARG A 538 14.62 -11.62 -23.57
N ARG A 539 13.58 -10.86 -23.21
CA ARG A 539 13.56 -9.40 -23.26
C ARG A 539 13.12 -8.79 -21.93
N MET A 540 12.21 -9.44 -21.23
CA MET A 540 11.62 -8.93 -20.00
C MET A 540 12.50 -9.26 -18.80
N VAL A 541 13.61 -8.52 -18.68
CA VAL A 541 14.67 -8.77 -17.70
C VAL A 541 15.09 -7.47 -17.01
N GLY A 542 15.68 -7.62 -15.82
CA GLY A 542 16.38 -6.57 -15.10
C GLY A 542 17.33 -7.16 -14.07
N THR A 543 18.01 -6.30 -13.31
CA THR A 543 19.06 -6.68 -12.35
C THR A 543 18.74 -6.15 -10.96
N LEU A 544 18.73 -7.04 -9.97
CA LEU A 544 18.85 -6.72 -8.56
C LEU A 544 20.34 -6.72 -8.21
N ALA A 545 20.95 -5.54 -8.16
CA ALA A 545 22.33 -5.36 -7.72
C ALA A 545 22.38 -5.28 -6.19
N VAL A 546 23.09 -6.22 -5.57
CA VAL A 546 23.37 -6.25 -4.13
C VAL A 546 24.77 -5.71 -3.91
N VAL A 547 24.91 -4.57 -3.24
CA VAL A 547 26.16 -3.79 -3.21
C VAL A 547 26.38 -3.09 -1.86
N GLU A 548 27.64 -2.90 -1.46
CA GLU A 548 27.97 -2.25 -0.19
C GLU A 548 27.71 -0.73 -0.19
N ASP A 549 27.86 -0.06 -1.35
CA ASP A 549 27.57 1.36 -1.53
C ASP A 549 26.58 1.56 -2.69
N VAL A 550 25.31 1.75 -2.32
CA VAL A 550 24.21 1.99 -3.25
C VAL A 550 24.36 3.31 -4.00
N ASP A 551 24.84 4.37 -3.33
CA ASP A 551 24.96 5.71 -3.92
C ASP A 551 26.08 5.71 -4.98
N ALA A 552 27.24 5.11 -4.69
CA ALA A 552 28.34 4.97 -5.63
C ALA A 552 28.00 4.03 -6.81
N TYR A 553 27.25 2.96 -6.56
CA TYR A 553 26.81 2.05 -7.62
C TYR A 553 25.80 2.73 -8.57
N LEU A 554 24.80 3.43 -8.03
CA LEU A 554 23.85 4.21 -8.84
C LEU A 554 24.53 5.33 -9.62
N ALA A 555 25.54 6.00 -9.06
CA ALA A 555 26.31 7.02 -9.76
C ALA A 555 27.14 6.45 -10.93
N SER A 556 27.71 5.25 -10.77
CA SER A 556 28.49 4.57 -11.82
C SER A 556 27.63 3.87 -12.88
N HIS A 557 26.39 3.51 -12.53
CA HIS A 557 25.41 2.87 -13.42
C HIS A 557 24.28 3.81 -13.84
N ALA A 558 24.52 5.13 -13.75
CA ALA A 558 23.59 6.13 -14.24
C ALA A 558 23.29 5.91 -15.73
N GLU A 559 22.00 5.96 -16.08
CA GLU A 559 21.51 5.59 -17.40
C GLU A 559 22.24 6.37 -18.51
N ARG A 560 22.97 5.64 -19.36
CA ARG A 560 23.66 6.24 -20.50
C ARG A 560 22.62 6.77 -21.46
N LYS A 561 22.47 8.10 -21.53
CA LYS A 561 21.58 8.76 -22.50
C LYS A 561 21.86 8.21 -23.89
N MET A 562 20.92 7.42 -24.41
CA MET A 562 21.01 6.88 -25.75
C MET A 562 20.78 8.02 -26.73
N THR A 563 21.83 8.43 -27.44
CA THR A 563 21.76 9.48 -28.46
C THR A 563 20.99 8.94 -29.65
N GLU A 564 19.91 9.63 -30.04
CA GLU A 564 19.24 9.41 -31.32
C GLU A 564 20.12 10.02 -32.43
N TRP A 565 21.07 9.23 -32.93
CA TRP A 565 21.98 9.64 -34.01
C TRP A 565 21.22 9.83 -35.31
N LYS A 566 21.37 10.99 -35.93
CA LYS A 566 20.90 11.25 -37.29
C LYS A 566 21.99 10.96 -38.30
N LEU A 567 21.63 10.85 -39.57
CA LEU A 567 22.60 10.57 -40.63
C LEU A 567 23.61 11.72 -40.79
N GLU A 568 23.16 12.95 -40.56
CA GLU A 568 23.97 14.17 -40.60
C GLU A 568 25.04 14.18 -39.49
N ASP A 569 24.72 13.67 -38.29
CA ASP A 569 25.65 13.57 -37.16
C ASP A 569 26.81 12.61 -37.45
N LEU A 570 26.58 11.63 -38.33
CA LEU A 570 27.53 10.61 -38.73
C LEU A 570 28.23 10.91 -40.06
N ALA A 571 27.73 11.87 -40.85
CA ALA A 571 28.22 12.17 -42.20
C ALA A 571 29.75 12.46 -42.28
N PRO A 572 30.38 13.20 -41.35
CA PRO A 572 31.83 13.45 -41.38
C PRO A 572 32.69 12.20 -41.21
N GLU A 573 32.19 11.18 -40.51
CA GLU A 573 32.88 9.91 -40.28
C GLU A 573 32.53 8.87 -41.35
N LEU A 574 31.28 8.84 -41.81
CA LEU A 574 30.86 8.02 -42.96
C LEU A 574 31.66 8.37 -44.23
N ALA A 575 31.97 9.65 -44.46
CA ALA A 575 32.82 10.08 -45.57
C ALA A 575 34.27 9.57 -45.51
N LYS A 576 34.74 9.13 -44.33
CA LYS A 576 36.08 8.55 -44.11
C LYS A 576 36.04 7.02 -44.01
N ALA A 577 34.86 6.43 -43.89
CA ALA A 577 34.68 5.01 -43.63
C ALA A 577 34.87 4.17 -44.90
N ALA A 578 36.07 3.60 -45.06
CA ALA A 578 36.27 2.46 -45.95
C ALA A 578 35.56 1.24 -45.33
N GLY A 579 34.28 1.06 -45.70
CA GLY A 579 33.39 0.08 -45.07
C GLY A 579 33.98 -1.33 -45.01
N ASN A 580 33.93 -1.94 -43.82
CA ASN A 580 34.48 -3.28 -43.57
C ASN A 580 33.34 -4.26 -43.23
N PRO A 581 32.88 -5.08 -44.20
CA PRO A 581 31.79 -6.02 -43.98
C PRO A 581 32.06 -7.09 -42.92
N ALA A 582 33.33 -7.48 -42.71
CA ALA A 582 33.69 -8.45 -41.68
C ALA A 582 33.55 -7.86 -40.27
N ALA A 583 34.00 -6.61 -40.07
CA ALA A 583 33.79 -5.88 -38.82
C ALA A 583 32.30 -5.57 -38.58
N GLY A 584 31.55 -5.22 -39.63
CA GLY A 584 30.10 -5.04 -39.56
C GLY A 584 29.36 -6.33 -39.15
N LYS A 585 29.76 -7.49 -39.70
CA LYS A 585 29.23 -8.81 -39.32
C LYS A 585 29.54 -9.17 -37.87
N ASP A 586 30.77 -8.91 -37.43
CA ASP A 586 31.20 -9.12 -36.04
C ASP A 586 30.40 -8.25 -35.05
N LEU A 587 30.19 -6.97 -35.37
CA LEU A 587 29.33 -6.07 -34.59
C LEU A 587 27.86 -6.51 -34.60
N PHE A 588 27.31 -6.97 -35.73
CA PHE A 588 25.93 -7.47 -35.82
C PHE A 588 25.66 -8.65 -34.87
N ILE A 589 26.68 -9.47 -34.60
CA ILE A 589 26.61 -10.57 -33.64
C ILE A 589 26.85 -10.05 -32.21
N LYS A 590 27.93 -9.28 -31.98
CA LYS A 590 28.32 -8.78 -30.64
C LYS A 590 27.32 -7.81 -30.02
N LEU A 591 26.65 -6.99 -30.83
CA LEU A 591 25.59 -6.07 -30.41
C LEU A 591 24.21 -6.76 -30.35
N ALA A 592 24.18 -8.09 -30.35
CA ALA A 592 22.99 -8.93 -30.22
C ALA A 592 21.91 -8.76 -31.31
N CYS A 593 22.16 -8.01 -32.40
CA CYS A 593 21.21 -7.82 -33.49
C CYS A 593 20.79 -9.17 -34.12
N ALA A 594 21.75 -10.10 -34.23
CA ALA A 594 21.55 -11.47 -34.68
C ALA A 594 20.57 -12.31 -33.83
N GLN A 595 20.28 -11.92 -32.57
CA GLN A 595 19.31 -12.63 -31.72
C GLN A 595 17.87 -12.52 -32.23
N CYS A 596 17.56 -11.42 -32.94
CA CYS A 596 16.23 -11.19 -33.50
C CYS A 596 16.21 -11.15 -35.02
N HIS A 597 17.29 -10.72 -35.67
CA HIS A 597 17.32 -10.54 -37.12
C HIS A 597 18.27 -11.51 -37.81
N LYS A 598 17.85 -11.95 -39.00
CA LYS A 598 18.66 -12.75 -39.91
C LYS A 598 19.46 -11.87 -40.87
N LEU A 599 20.72 -12.23 -41.12
CA LEU A 599 21.60 -11.59 -42.10
C LEU A 599 22.44 -12.66 -42.83
N GLY A 600 22.01 -13.03 -44.02
CA GLY A 600 22.58 -14.16 -44.78
C GLY A 600 22.29 -15.49 -44.09
N SER A 601 23.35 -16.17 -43.64
CA SER A 601 23.27 -17.39 -42.82
C SER A 601 23.29 -17.13 -41.31
N GLU A 602 23.50 -15.88 -40.87
CA GLU A 602 23.63 -15.55 -39.45
C GLU A 602 22.30 -15.13 -38.82
N GLY A 603 22.16 -15.39 -37.53
CA GLY A 603 21.05 -14.94 -36.71
C GLY A 603 19.75 -15.71 -36.88
N TYR A 604 18.69 -15.24 -36.22
CA TYR A 604 17.40 -15.90 -36.14
C TYR A 604 16.30 -15.09 -36.83
N GLY A 605 15.31 -15.77 -37.41
CA GLY A 605 14.21 -15.15 -38.18
C GLY A 605 13.02 -14.71 -37.34
N TYR A 606 13.25 -14.04 -36.19
CA TYR A 606 12.16 -13.56 -35.32
C TYR A 606 11.62 -12.18 -35.74
N GLY A 607 12.52 -11.29 -36.16
CA GLY A 607 12.23 -10.02 -36.81
C GLY A 607 12.48 -10.08 -38.33
N PRO A 608 12.25 -8.97 -39.04
CA PRO A 608 12.50 -8.87 -40.49
C PRO A 608 13.89 -9.36 -40.91
N ASP A 609 13.96 -10.18 -41.96
CA ASP A 609 15.22 -10.61 -42.58
C ASP A 609 15.93 -9.38 -43.19
N LEU A 610 17.16 -9.12 -42.74
CA LEU A 610 17.94 -7.94 -43.11
C LEU A 610 18.89 -8.20 -44.29
N THR A 611 18.98 -9.45 -44.78
CA THR A 611 19.88 -9.86 -45.88
C THR A 611 19.77 -8.97 -47.11
N GLU A 612 18.55 -8.53 -47.42
CA GLU A 612 18.22 -7.79 -48.64
C GLU A 612 18.02 -6.28 -48.40
N VAL A 613 18.27 -5.79 -47.19
CA VAL A 613 18.10 -4.36 -46.84
C VAL A 613 19.05 -3.47 -47.63
N PHE A 614 20.29 -3.91 -47.89
CA PHE A 614 21.22 -3.15 -48.72
C PHE A 614 20.69 -2.98 -50.15
N LYS A 615 20.14 -4.04 -50.77
CA LYS A 615 19.53 -3.95 -52.11
C LYS A 615 18.26 -3.08 -52.12
N ARG A 616 17.55 -2.98 -51.00
CA ARG A 616 16.33 -2.15 -50.89
C ARG A 616 16.62 -0.65 -50.88
N TYR A 617 17.76 -0.23 -50.31
CA TYR A 617 18.09 1.19 -50.13
C TYR A 617 19.23 1.69 -51.02
N ASN A 618 20.06 0.82 -51.59
CA ASN A 618 21.16 1.21 -52.47
C ASN A 618 20.77 1.08 -53.97
N ASN A 619 19.80 1.90 -54.38
CA ASN A 619 19.32 2.02 -55.78
C ASN A 619 20.01 3.16 -56.57
N ASN A 620 21.30 3.40 -56.31
CA ASN A 620 22.20 4.24 -57.11
C ASN A 620 23.43 3.41 -57.48
#